data_AF-A0A0L7K753-F1
#
_entry.id   AF-A0A0L7K753-F1
#
_cell.length_a   1.000
_cell.length_b   1.000
_cell.length_c   1.000
_cell.angle_alpha   90.00
_cell.angle_beta   90.00
_cell.angle_gamma   90.00
#
_symmetry.space_group_name_H-M   'P 1'
#
loop_
_entity.id
_entity.type
_entity.pdbx_description
1 polymer ?
#
loop_
_entity_poly.entity_id
_entity_poly.type
_entity_poly.pdbx_seq_one_letter_code
_entity_poly.pdbx_strand_id
1 'polypeptide(L)'
;MCSMVKYLTGTSDIQMKKSNLIGTKDEFSEEMLDSGYTNITNIDASSVCIKKMQELYNDKPNLKYILMNVCDMREFTNEEFDLIIDKACLDSICSEDSLKNVEEMLSEVSRILKSNGIFVIISHAQPAYRLVYLQKEDYNWDITVKTVQRPMLGIVAPPVDDNLHYIYICKKKHTSK
;
A
#
# COMPACT_ATOMS: atom_id res chain seq x y z
N MET A 1 10.21 -6.93 -9.05
CA MET A 1 8.75 -7.15 -8.91
C MET A 1 8.14 -5.78 -8.70
N CYS A 2 7.13 -5.39 -9.49
CA CYS A 2 6.55 -4.03 -9.49
C CYS A 2 5.62 -3.91 -8.29
N SER A 3 5.91 -3.01 -7.37
CA SER A 3 5.21 -2.89 -6.09
C SER A 3 4.73 -1.46 -5.96
N MET A 4 3.43 -1.29 -6.17
CA MET A 4 2.80 0.01 -6.31
C MET A 4 2.24 0.43 -4.96
N VAL A 5 2.83 1.47 -4.37
CA VAL A 5 2.23 2.15 -3.22
C VAL A 5 1.25 3.18 -3.77
N LYS A 6 0.01 3.12 -3.29
CA LYS A 6 -1.07 4.00 -3.74
C LYS A 6 -1.41 5.01 -2.67
N TYR A 7 -1.63 6.23 -3.11
CA TYR A 7 -1.91 7.35 -2.25
C TYR A 7 -3.20 8.03 -2.65
N LEU A 8 -4.00 8.41 -1.68
CA LEU A 8 -5.32 9.03 -1.88
C LEU A 8 -5.47 10.29 -1.04
N THR A 9 -6.15 11.29 -1.60
CA THR A 9 -6.54 12.52 -0.89
C THR A 9 -8.03 12.82 -1.04
N GLY A 10 -8.68 13.29 0.03
CA GLY A 10 -9.99 13.95 -0.03
C GLY A 10 -11.23 13.06 0.07
N THR A 11 -11.13 11.84 0.59
CA THR A 11 -12.30 10.95 0.81
C THR A 11 -12.78 10.97 2.26
N SER A 12 -14.04 11.35 2.51
CA SER A 12 -14.65 11.39 3.85
C SER A 12 -15.08 10.02 4.40
N ASP A 13 -15.23 9.02 3.53
CA ASP A 13 -15.67 7.66 3.91
C ASP A 13 -14.76 6.59 3.27
N ILE A 14 -13.68 6.23 3.97
CA ILE A 14 -12.80 5.13 3.53
C ILE A 14 -13.45 3.80 3.96
N GLN A 15 -14.32 3.25 3.12
CA GLN A 15 -14.77 1.86 3.24
C GLN A 15 -14.09 0.98 2.19
N MET A 16 -13.09 0.20 2.63
CA MET A 16 -12.48 -0.84 1.79
C MET A 16 -13.53 -1.93 1.47
N LYS A 17 -14.13 -1.87 0.27
CA LYS A 17 -15.03 -2.93 -0.21
C LYS A 17 -14.21 -4.17 -0.55
N LYS A 18 -14.71 -5.36 -0.15
CA LYS A 18 -14.03 -6.66 -0.34
C LYS A 18 -13.62 -6.96 -1.79
N SER A 19 -14.30 -6.35 -2.78
CA SER A 19 -14.01 -6.49 -4.21
C SER A 19 -12.69 -5.85 -4.64
N ASN A 20 -12.19 -4.85 -3.90
CA ASN A 20 -11.09 -3.98 -4.35
C ASN A 20 -9.74 -4.45 -3.78
N LEU A 21 -9.48 -5.74 -3.69
CA LEU A 21 -8.29 -6.27 -2.99
C LEU A 21 -7.41 -7.16 -3.88
N ILE A 22 -7.80 -7.41 -5.13
CA ILE A 22 -7.14 -8.37 -6.01
C ILE A 22 -6.94 -7.75 -7.39
N GLY A 23 -5.78 -7.12 -7.61
CA GLY A 23 -5.32 -6.75 -8.95
C GLY A 23 -3.81 -6.90 -9.05
N THR A 24 -3.35 -7.70 -10.01
CA THR A 24 -1.93 -8.06 -10.21
C THR A 24 -1.19 -7.20 -11.23
N LYS A 25 -1.86 -6.18 -11.78
CA LYS A 25 -1.29 -5.02 -12.49
C LYS A 25 -2.43 -4.06 -12.76
N ASP A 26 -2.29 -2.81 -12.32
CA ASP A 26 -2.93 -1.60 -12.86
C ASP A 26 -4.45 -1.45 -12.80
N GLU A 27 -5.20 -2.53 -13.06
CA GLU A 27 -6.65 -2.68 -12.85
C GLU A 27 -7.03 -2.23 -11.45
N PHE A 28 -6.19 -2.50 -10.43
CA PHE A 28 -6.54 -2.11 -9.07
C PHE A 28 -6.66 -0.57 -8.92
N SER A 29 -5.91 0.25 -9.68
CA SER A 29 -6.01 1.71 -9.58
C SER A 29 -7.21 2.23 -10.36
N GLU A 30 -7.53 1.56 -11.46
CA GLU A 30 -8.72 1.80 -12.26
C GLU A 30 -10.01 1.45 -11.51
N GLU A 31 -10.07 0.28 -10.86
CA GLU A 31 -11.20 -0.12 -10.01
C GLU A 31 -11.43 0.84 -8.84
N MET A 32 -10.35 1.39 -8.28
CA MET A 32 -10.46 2.46 -7.28
C MET A 32 -11.06 3.71 -7.90
N LEU A 33 -10.60 4.12 -9.08
CA LEU A 33 -11.18 5.28 -9.78
C LEU A 33 -12.67 5.06 -10.06
N ASP A 34 -13.05 3.89 -10.56
CA ASP A 34 -14.44 3.50 -10.83
C ASP A 34 -15.29 3.41 -9.56
N SER A 35 -14.65 3.08 -8.43
CA SER A 35 -15.28 3.09 -7.10
C SER A 35 -15.47 4.51 -6.52
N GLY A 36 -15.05 5.54 -7.24
CA GLY A 36 -15.21 6.95 -6.86
C GLY A 36 -14.01 7.55 -6.11
N TYR A 37 -12.91 6.81 -5.96
CA TYR A 37 -11.68 7.38 -5.42
C TYR A 37 -11.05 8.31 -6.47
N THR A 38 -10.68 9.52 -6.06
CA THR A 38 -10.02 10.49 -6.92
C THR A 38 -8.62 10.80 -6.42
N ASN A 39 -7.79 11.46 -7.23
CA ASN A 39 -6.42 11.84 -6.88
C ASN A 39 -5.55 10.65 -6.45
N ILE A 40 -5.51 9.59 -7.27
CA ILE A 40 -4.70 8.41 -7.01
C ILE A 40 -3.28 8.66 -7.51
N THR A 41 -2.31 8.66 -6.60
CA THR A 41 -0.88 8.67 -6.95
C THR A 41 -0.29 7.30 -6.75
N ASN A 42 0.36 6.78 -7.79
CA ASN A 42 1.06 5.50 -7.80
C ASN A 42 2.55 5.78 -7.93
N ILE A 43 3.37 5.10 -7.13
CA ILE A 43 4.83 5.19 -7.24
C ILE A 43 5.46 3.82 -7.48
N ASP A 44 6.60 3.82 -8.18
CA ASP A 44 7.44 2.64 -8.37
C ASP A 44 8.88 3.09 -8.69
N ALA A 45 9.88 2.30 -8.31
CA ALA A 45 11.30 2.58 -8.58
C ALA A 45 11.73 2.18 -10.02
N SER A 46 10.88 1.44 -10.74
CA SER A 46 11.11 0.99 -12.12
C SER A 46 10.65 2.04 -13.12
N SER A 47 11.60 2.72 -13.75
CA SER A 47 11.34 3.68 -14.83
C SER A 47 10.62 3.05 -16.03
N VAL A 48 10.88 1.76 -16.29
CA VAL A 48 10.20 0.99 -17.35
C VAL A 48 8.72 0.81 -17.02
N CYS A 49 8.40 0.45 -15.77
CA CYS A 49 7.02 0.31 -15.32
C CYS A 49 6.30 1.66 -15.37
N ILE A 50 6.88 2.71 -14.78
CA ILE A 50 6.27 4.04 -14.76
C ILE A 50 5.97 4.57 -16.16
N LYS A 51 6.92 4.47 -17.11
CA LYS A 51 6.69 4.91 -18.50
C LYS A 51 5.53 4.16 -19.14
N LYS A 52 5.51 2.84 -19.03
CA LYS A 52 4.41 2.00 -19.54
C LYS A 52 3.07 2.43 -18.94
N MET A 53 3.04 2.75 -17.66
CA MET A 53 1.84 3.14 -16.95
C MET A 53 1.32 4.51 -17.33
N GLN A 54 2.23 5.47 -17.50
CA GLN A 54 1.92 6.80 -18.00
C GLN A 54 1.37 6.72 -19.44
N GLU A 55 1.90 5.84 -20.29
CA GLU A 55 1.39 5.62 -21.64
C GLU A 55 -0.01 4.98 -21.64
N LEU A 56 -0.21 3.95 -20.82
CA LEU A 56 -1.46 3.19 -20.78
C LEU A 56 -2.65 4.00 -20.22
N TYR A 57 -2.37 4.93 -19.29
CA TYR A 57 -3.40 5.70 -18.59
C TYR A 57 -3.28 7.22 -18.85
N ASN A 58 -2.73 7.61 -20.00
CA ASN A 58 -2.53 9.02 -20.35
C ASN A 58 -3.85 9.82 -20.45
N ASP A 59 -4.97 9.13 -20.64
CA ASP A 59 -6.32 9.68 -20.77
C ASP A 59 -7.04 9.81 -19.42
N LYS A 60 -6.43 9.29 -18.33
CA LYS A 60 -7.01 9.31 -16.97
C LYS A 60 -6.21 10.22 -16.05
N PRO A 61 -6.44 11.55 -16.05
CA PRO A 61 -5.63 12.53 -15.28
C PRO A 61 -5.70 12.33 -13.76
N ASN A 62 -6.70 11.60 -13.25
CA ASN A 62 -6.83 11.25 -11.84
C ASN A 62 -5.91 10.09 -11.41
N LEU A 63 -5.24 9.42 -12.35
CA LEU A 63 -4.23 8.39 -12.10
C LEU A 63 -2.85 8.96 -12.41
N LYS A 64 -2.09 9.25 -11.36
CA LYS A 64 -0.70 9.71 -11.48
C LYS A 64 0.23 8.53 -11.28
N TYR A 65 1.30 8.50 -12.07
CA TYR A 65 2.38 7.51 -11.97
C TYR A 65 3.71 8.25 -11.89
N ILE A 66 4.44 8.06 -10.80
CA ILE A 66 5.67 8.80 -10.50
C ILE A 66 6.81 7.83 -10.24
N LEU A 67 7.96 8.06 -10.88
CA LEU A 67 9.19 7.32 -10.62
C LEU A 67 9.75 7.77 -9.27
N MET A 68 9.68 6.91 -8.26
CA MET A 68 10.10 7.25 -6.90
C MET A 68 10.47 6.00 -6.11
N ASN A 69 11.47 6.12 -5.24
CA ASN A 69 11.82 5.08 -4.28
C ASN A 69 10.98 5.26 -3.02
N VAL A 70 10.32 4.20 -2.56
CA VAL A 70 9.51 4.23 -1.33
C VAL A 70 10.32 4.52 -0.06
N CYS A 71 11.64 4.36 -0.09
CA CYS A 71 12.55 4.73 1.00
C CYS A 71 12.97 6.22 0.96
N ASP A 72 12.67 6.94 -0.13
CA ASP A 72 12.95 8.38 -0.29
C ASP A 72 11.77 9.05 -1.03
N MET A 73 10.79 9.52 -0.26
CA MET A 73 9.56 10.15 -0.73
C MET A 73 9.53 11.64 -0.40
N ARG A 74 10.70 12.29 -0.40
CA ARG A 74 10.90 13.72 -0.06
C ARG A 74 10.11 14.71 -0.93
N GLU A 75 9.65 14.29 -2.11
CA GLU A 75 8.80 15.12 -2.98
C GLU A 75 7.38 15.27 -2.42
N PHE A 76 6.95 14.36 -1.54
CA PHE A 76 5.70 14.49 -0.80
C PHE A 76 5.91 15.23 0.52
N THR A 77 4.96 16.10 0.81
CA THR A 77 4.87 16.87 2.04
C THR A 77 4.41 16.01 3.23
N ASN A 78 4.68 16.48 4.44
CA ASN A 78 4.18 15.82 5.65
C ASN A 78 2.65 15.89 5.66
N GLU A 79 1.99 14.80 6.07
CA GLU A 79 0.52 14.74 6.15
C GLU A 79 -0.17 15.08 4.81
N GLU A 80 0.35 14.56 3.70
CA GLU A 80 -0.21 14.77 2.37
C GLU A 80 -1.40 13.84 2.07
N PHE A 81 -1.38 12.60 2.58
CA PHE A 81 -2.31 11.55 2.15
C PHE A 81 -3.24 11.06 3.26
N ASP A 82 -4.50 10.83 2.89
CA ASP A 82 -5.55 10.30 3.78
C ASP A 82 -5.49 8.76 3.86
N LEU A 83 -5.15 8.11 2.74
CA LEU A 83 -5.02 6.66 2.64
C LEU A 83 -3.77 6.29 1.83
N ILE A 84 -2.98 5.37 2.38
CA ILE A 84 -1.83 4.74 1.74
C ILE A 84 -2.10 3.25 1.63
N ILE A 85 -1.88 2.65 0.46
CA ILE A 85 -2.04 1.21 0.24
C ILE A 85 -0.71 0.64 -0.25
N ASP A 86 -0.11 -0.22 0.54
CA ASP A 86 0.96 -1.12 0.12
C ASP A 86 0.37 -2.45 -0.34
N LYS A 87 0.81 -2.91 -1.51
CA LYS A 87 0.53 -4.26 -2.00
C LYS A 87 1.85 -4.95 -2.35
N ALA A 88 2.32 -5.79 -1.42
CA ALA A 88 3.55 -6.58 -1.52
C ALA A 88 4.86 -5.77 -1.73
N CYS A 89 4.89 -4.44 -1.54
CA CYS A 89 6.15 -3.69 -1.54
C CYS A 89 6.96 -4.02 -0.29
N LEU A 90 6.31 -4.00 0.88
CA LEU A 90 6.97 -4.37 2.12
C LEU A 90 7.45 -5.83 2.09
N ASP A 91 6.73 -6.71 1.39
CA ASP A 91 7.16 -8.09 1.15
C ASP A 91 8.46 -8.16 0.36
N SER A 92 8.55 -7.36 -0.71
CA SER A 92 9.73 -7.29 -1.57
C SER A 92 10.94 -6.75 -0.79
N ILE A 93 10.78 -5.66 -0.05
CA ILE A 93 11.88 -5.05 0.72
C ILE A 93 12.37 -6.00 1.82
N CYS A 94 11.46 -6.69 2.53
CA CYS A 94 11.86 -7.66 3.53
C CYS A 94 12.57 -8.88 2.93
N SER A 95 12.25 -9.28 1.69
CA SER A 95 12.94 -10.39 1.02
C SER A 95 14.39 -10.09 0.63
N GLU A 96 14.75 -8.80 0.58
CA GLU A 96 16.13 -8.35 0.37
C GLU A 96 16.92 -8.28 1.71
N ASP A 97 16.33 -8.72 2.82
CA ASP A 97 16.89 -8.71 4.18
C ASP A 97 17.42 -7.32 4.62
N SER A 98 16.86 -6.25 4.06
CA SER A 98 17.28 -4.87 4.33
C SER A 98 16.42 -4.23 5.41
N LEU A 99 16.77 -4.45 6.68
CA LEU A 99 16.11 -3.80 7.83
C LEU A 99 16.08 -2.29 7.69
N LYS A 100 17.17 -1.69 7.20
CA LYS A 100 17.28 -0.26 6.96
C LYS A 100 16.20 0.24 6.00
N ASN A 101 16.01 -0.42 4.86
CA ASN A 101 15.01 -0.01 3.88
C ASN A 101 13.58 -0.16 4.41
N VAL A 102 13.32 -1.18 5.25
CA VAL A 102 12.03 -1.32 5.94
C VAL A 102 11.76 -0.12 6.85
N GLU A 103 12.76 0.29 7.63
CA GLU A 103 12.65 1.44 8.52
C GLU A 103 12.46 2.75 7.76
N GLU A 104 13.22 2.96 6.69
CA GLU A 104 13.12 4.14 5.82
C GLU A 104 11.73 4.23 5.16
N MET A 105 11.25 3.14 4.56
CA MET A 105 9.90 3.08 3.97
C MET A 105 8.82 3.42 4.99
N LEU A 106 8.83 2.77 6.15
CA LEU A 106 7.77 2.97 7.16
C LEU A 106 7.84 4.37 7.80
N SER A 107 9.04 4.94 7.95
CA SER A 107 9.24 6.32 8.38
C SER A 107 8.61 7.30 7.38
N GLU A 108 8.89 7.14 6.09
CA GLU A 108 8.33 7.99 5.04
C GLU A 108 6.81 7.84 4.96
N VAL A 109 6.28 6.62 5.03
CA VAL A 109 4.84 6.34 5.07
C VAL A 109 4.19 7.03 6.27
N SER A 110 4.75 6.89 7.48
CA SER A 110 4.24 7.58 8.66
C SER A 110 4.27 9.09 8.47
N ARG A 111 5.35 9.67 7.93
CA ARG A 111 5.51 11.11 7.72
C ARG A 111 4.46 11.69 6.78
N ILE A 112 4.21 11.06 5.64
CA ILE A 112 3.29 11.57 4.61
C ILE A 112 1.83 11.21 4.88
N LEU A 113 1.55 10.27 5.79
CA LEU A 113 0.20 9.96 6.22
C LEU A 113 -0.33 11.03 7.17
N LYS A 114 -1.52 11.55 6.88
CA LYS A 114 -2.23 12.52 7.73
C LYS A 114 -2.56 11.95 9.11
N SER A 115 -2.69 12.83 10.09
CA SER A 115 -3.44 12.57 11.32
C SER A 115 -4.80 11.93 10.99
N ASN A 116 -5.17 10.84 11.67
CA ASN A 116 -6.34 10.00 11.36
C ASN A 116 -6.31 9.25 10.01
N GLY A 117 -5.24 9.37 9.23
CA GLY A 117 -5.06 8.63 7.99
C GLY A 117 -4.88 7.13 8.21
N ILE A 118 -5.06 6.36 7.14
CA ILE A 118 -4.99 4.90 7.17
C ILE A 118 -3.86 4.42 6.25
N PHE A 119 -3.00 3.55 6.76
CA PHE A 119 -2.06 2.78 5.96
C PHE A 119 -2.51 1.32 5.92
N VAL A 120 -2.76 0.80 4.72
CA VAL A 120 -3.19 -0.58 4.48
C VAL A 120 -2.04 -1.34 3.83
N ILE A 121 -1.70 -2.50 4.38
CA ILE A 121 -0.69 -3.40 3.81
C ILE A 121 -1.37 -4.72 3.45
N ILE A 122 -1.30 -5.08 2.17
CA ILE A 122 -1.73 -6.38 1.65
C ILE A 122 -0.48 -7.22 1.44
N SER A 123 -0.31 -8.26 2.25
CA SER A 123 0.93 -9.03 2.34
C SER A 123 0.67 -10.53 2.39
N HIS A 124 1.63 -11.30 1.89
CA HIS A 124 1.66 -12.76 2.06
C HIS A 124 2.24 -13.18 3.41
N ALA A 125 2.97 -12.29 4.08
CA ALA A 125 3.65 -12.60 5.33
C ALA A 125 2.69 -12.56 6.52
N GLN A 126 2.82 -13.56 7.39
CA GLN A 126 2.04 -13.70 8.61
C GLN A 126 2.37 -12.59 9.63
N PRO A 127 1.48 -12.33 10.60
CA PRO A 127 1.67 -11.25 11.57
C PRO A 127 2.99 -11.31 12.34
N ALA A 128 3.49 -12.51 12.64
CA ALA A 128 4.77 -12.69 13.32
C ALA A 128 5.95 -12.03 12.59
N TYR A 129 5.88 -11.89 11.25
CA TYR A 129 6.94 -11.31 10.42
C TYR A 129 6.71 -9.83 10.07
N ARG A 130 5.49 -9.32 10.28
CA ARG A 130 5.14 -7.94 9.91
C ARG A 130 5.01 -7.03 11.12
N LEU A 131 4.42 -7.52 12.21
CA LEU A 131 4.16 -6.71 13.41
C LEU A 131 5.45 -6.21 14.07
N VAL A 132 6.54 -6.98 13.99
CA VAL A 132 7.89 -6.56 14.43
C VAL A 132 8.33 -5.22 13.83
N TYR A 133 7.92 -4.93 12.60
CA TYR A 133 8.24 -3.65 11.94
C TYR A 133 7.16 -2.60 12.20
N LEU A 134 5.88 -2.99 12.20
CA LEU A 134 4.76 -2.05 12.26
C LEU A 134 4.50 -1.51 13.67
N GLN A 135 4.91 -2.19 14.74
CA GLN A 135 4.58 -1.82 16.13
C GLN A 135 5.52 -0.80 16.78
N LYS A 136 6.36 -0.09 16.01
CA LYS A 136 7.20 0.97 16.57
C LYS A 136 6.35 2.14 17.06
N GLU A 137 6.64 2.62 18.26
CA GLU A 137 5.89 3.73 18.89
C GLU A 137 5.93 5.02 18.06
N ASP A 138 7.04 5.27 17.36
CA ASP A 138 7.26 6.45 16.50
C ASP A 138 6.20 6.60 15.39
N TYR A 139 5.57 5.51 14.95
CA TYR A 139 4.55 5.57 13.91
C TYR A 139 3.17 5.98 14.42
N ASN A 140 2.94 5.85 15.74
CA ASN A 140 1.74 6.34 16.42
C ASN A 140 0.41 5.92 15.76
N TRP A 141 0.30 4.66 15.34
CA TRP A 141 -0.94 4.09 14.79
C TRP A 141 -1.46 2.92 15.61
N ASP A 142 -2.77 2.67 15.52
CA ASP A 142 -3.40 1.43 15.98
C ASP A 142 -3.47 0.43 14.83
N ILE A 143 -3.16 -0.85 15.11
CA ILE A 143 -3.06 -1.89 14.07
C ILE A 143 -4.21 -2.88 14.22
N THR A 144 -4.93 -3.12 13.12
CA THR A 144 -5.89 -4.21 12.98
C THR A 144 -5.45 -5.16 11.88
N VAL A 145 -5.45 -6.47 12.15
CA VAL A 145 -5.12 -7.49 11.15
C VAL A 145 -6.39 -8.21 10.70
N LYS A 146 -6.55 -8.37 9.39
CA LYS A 146 -7.60 -9.17 8.75
C LYS A 146 -6.99 -10.18 7.79
N THR A 147 -7.75 -11.22 7.45
CA THR A 147 -7.34 -12.25 6.48
C THR A 147 -8.34 -12.32 5.34
N VAL A 148 -7.84 -12.55 4.12
CA VAL A 148 -8.65 -12.80 2.93
C VAL A 148 -8.14 -14.05 2.23
N GLN A 149 -9.04 -14.93 1.82
CA GLN A 149 -8.66 -16.13 1.07
C GLN A 149 -8.11 -15.76 -0.31
N ARG A 150 -7.00 -16.39 -0.71
CA ARG A 150 -6.47 -16.28 -2.06
C ARG A 150 -7.42 -17.05 -3.00
N PRO A 151 -7.74 -16.52 -4.19
CA PRO A 151 -8.41 -17.30 -5.22
C PRO A 151 -7.58 -18.53 -5.55
N MET A 152 -8.21 -19.71 -5.53
CA MET A 152 -7.51 -20.94 -5.87
C MET A 152 -7.23 -20.99 -7.38
N LEU A 153 -5.99 -20.79 -7.77
CA LEU A 153 -5.52 -20.97 -9.15
C LEU A 153 -4.97 -22.40 -9.31
N GLY A 154 -5.83 -23.42 -9.28
CA GLY A 154 -5.46 -24.81 -9.59
C GLY A 154 -6.12 -25.90 -8.75
N ILE A 155 -6.00 -27.16 -9.22
CA ILE A 155 -6.65 -28.38 -8.66
C ILE A 155 -5.98 -28.88 -7.37
N VAL A 156 -4.79 -28.37 -7.03
CA VAL A 156 -4.03 -28.82 -5.85
C VAL A 156 -4.29 -27.86 -4.70
N ALA A 157 -4.87 -28.37 -3.60
CA ALA A 157 -5.01 -27.59 -2.37
C ALA A 157 -3.61 -27.26 -1.82
N PRO A 158 -3.24 -25.97 -1.68
CA PRO A 158 -2.05 -25.59 -0.95
C PRO A 158 -2.24 -25.96 0.53
N PRO A 159 -1.15 -26.00 1.31
CA PRO A 159 -1.24 -26.09 2.77
C PRO A 159 -2.24 -25.06 3.29
N VAL A 160 -3.09 -25.45 4.25
CA VAL A 160 -4.25 -24.66 4.73
C VAL A 160 -3.86 -23.21 5.13
N ASP A 161 -2.62 -23.02 5.59
CA ASP A 161 -2.09 -21.73 6.05
C ASP A 161 -1.45 -20.87 4.94
N ASP A 162 -1.26 -21.42 3.74
CA ASP A 162 -0.62 -20.73 2.61
C ASP A 162 -1.63 -20.22 1.57
N ASN A 163 -2.92 -20.19 1.93
CA ASN A 163 -3.98 -19.71 1.04
C ASN A 163 -4.59 -18.37 1.50
N LEU A 164 -3.90 -17.60 2.35
CA LEU A 164 -4.38 -16.34 2.87
C LEU A 164 -3.50 -15.16 2.43
N HIS A 165 -4.13 -14.03 2.12
CA HIS A 165 -3.51 -12.72 2.22
C HIS A 165 -3.82 -12.15 3.61
N TYR A 166 -2.82 -11.52 4.22
CA TYR A 166 -2.97 -10.75 5.44
C TYR A 166 -3.13 -9.27 5.07
N ILE A 167 -4.11 -8.62 5.69
CA ILE A 167 -4.38 -7.20 5.53
C ILE A 167 -4.12 -6.53 6.87
N TYR A 168 -3.07 -5.73 6.93
CA TYR A 168 -2.74 -4.90 8.10
C TYR A 168 -3.33 -3.51 7.86
N ILE A 169 -4.11 -3.03 8.82
CA ILE A 169 -4.74 -1.71 8.78
C ILE A 169 -4.16 -0.92 9.93
N CYS A 170 -3.26 0.00 9.61
CA CYS A 170 -2.60 0.92 10.53
C CYS A 170 -3.34 2.26 10.50
N LYS A 171 -4.11 2.58 11.54
CA LYS A 171 -4.82 3.86 11.66
C LYS A 171 -3.98 4.83 12.49
N LYS A 172 -3.46 5.88 11.86
CA LYS A 172 -2.66 6.90 12.56
C LYS A 172 -3.52 7.63 13.57
N LYS A 173 -3.04 7.75 14.80
CA LYS A 173 -3.78 8.43 15.88
C LYS A 173 -3.88 9.91 15.59
N HIS A 174 -4.91 10.54 16.15
CA HIS A 174 -5.07 11.97 16.05
C HIS A 174 -3.96 12.67 16.82
N THR A 175 -3.17 13.48 16.12
CA THR A 175 -2.26 14.46 16.71
C THR A 175 -2.96 15.81 16.74
N SER A 176 -3.27 16.31 17.95
CA SER A 176 -3.66 17.70 18.15
C SER A 176 -2.42 18.57 17.90
N LYS A 177 -2.43 19.39 16.84
CA LYS A 177 -1.42 20.43 16.63
C LYS A 177 -1.62 21.58 17.63
#